data_AF-A0A919SSA1-F1
#
_entry.id   AF-A0A919SSA1-F1
#
_cell.length_a   1.000
_cell.length_b   1.000
_cell.length_c   1.000
_cell.angle_alpha   90.00
_cell.angle_beta   90.00
_cell.angle_gamma   90.00
#
_symmetry.space_group_name_H-M   'P 1'
#
loop_
_entity.id
_entity.type
_entity.pdbx_description
1 polymer ?
#
loop_
_entity_poly.entity_id
_entity_poly.type
_entity_poly.pdbx_seq_one_letter_code
_entity_poly.pdbx_strand_id
1 'polypeptide(L)'
;MTVGKAELPYPYNQDFSGIVTRVKGVREATRAALVNSPKVASYLKAGANLVEQNLGACDWAAVADTGKKQYWSGLRFLTERALSREMESLEPPFLRQKGDGPYRATWASHDDYLNDLLTFMFHANNYDPQYNAEVETRGWLDDEESFVDAIDRATFAELQAICRMPLFRLQLIMVATADRNDGIHDAIANQYDGALEPWKKIYESTFASRGFQLRNGVTLDQLANMLAAVTEGFALHHLGDPGAGIVGEDHQDNLVAMAVLGILNSYLEPVNEPSGLTLREHFRDTSFRARPADRTIDQNGDRP
;
A
#
# COMPACT_ATOMS: atom_id res chain seq x y z
N MET A 1 -17.58 32.88 -5.82
CA MET A 1 -16.20 32.84 -5.29
C MET A 1 -15.42 31.81 -6.08
N THR A 2 -14.32 32.18 -6.72
CA THR A 2 -13.35 31.20 -7.23
C THR A 2 -12.55 30.70 -6.04
N VAL A 3 -12.87 29.48 -5.59
CA VAL A 3 -12.14 28.77 -4.54
C VAL A 3 -10.68 28.62 -5.00
N GLY A 4 -9.74 29.11 -4.18
CA GLY A 4 -8.31 28.95 -4.43
C GLY A 4 -7.84 27.53 -4.14
N LYS A 5 -6.70 27.10 -4.70
CA LYS A 5 -6.14 25.76 -4.44
C LYS A 5 -5.91 25.50 -2.95
N ALA A 6 -5.54 26.54 -2.19
CA ALA A 6 -5.31 26.46 -0.75
C ALA A 6 -6.58 26.12 0.05
N GLU A 7 -7.78 26.33 -0.52
CA GLU A 7 -9.07 26.05 0.12
C GLU A 7 -9.56 24.61 -0.14
N LEU A 8 -8.83 23.83 -0.94
CA LEU A 8 -9.15 22.42 -1.18
C LEU A 8 -8.82 21.56 0.06
N PRO A 9 -9.49 20.42 0.25
CA PRO A 9 -9.11 19.48 1.30
C PRO A 9 -7.73 18.91 1.04
N TYR A 10 -7.02 18.52 2.10
CA TYR A 10 -5.81 17.72 1.98
C TYR A 10 -6.14 16.38 1.26
N PRO A 11 -5.27 15.86 0.38
CA PRO A 11 -3.97 16.42 -0.04
C PRO A 11 -4.04 17.41 -1.22
N TYR A 12 -5.24 17.75 -1.70
CA TYR A 12 -5.43 18.52 -2.93
C TYR A 12 -5.01 20.00 -2.84
N ASN A 13 -4.76 20.49 -1.62
CA ASN A 13 -4.22 21.82 -1.35
C ASN A 13 -2.69 21.91 -1.40
N GLN A 14 -1.97 20.79 -1.49
CA GLN A 14 -0.50 20.75 -1.46
C GLN A 14 0.12 21.23 -2.77
N ASP A 15 1.39 21.64 -2.76
CA ASP A 15 2.13 21.95 -3.99
C ASP A 15 2.37 20.68 -4.81
N PHE A 16 2.04 20.72 -6.10
CA PHE A 16 2.20 19.58 -7.01
C PHE A 16 3.41 19.70 -7.93
N SER A 17 4.23 20.76 -7.83
CA SER A 17 5.30 21.05 -8.79
C SER A 17 6.36 19.94 -8.91
N GLY A 18 6.55 19.14 -7.86
CA GLY A 18 7.43 17.96 -7.85
C GLY A 18 6.72 16.62 -8.12
N ILE A 19 5.40 16.63 -8.28
CA ILE A 19 4.56 15.42 -8.38
C ILE A 19 3.95 15.32 -9.79
N VAL A 20 3.34 16.41 -10.25
CA VAL A 20 2.64 16.51 -11.53
C VAL A 20 3.55 17.27 -12.49
N THR A 21 4.12 16.57 -13.45
CA THR A 21 5.21 17.11 -14.28
C THR A 21 4.89 17.14 -15.77
N ARG A 22 3.84 16.42 -16.20
CA ARG A 22 3.52 16.17 -17.62
C ARG A 22 2.41 17.06 -18.20
N VAL A 23 2.05 18.15 -17.51
CA VAL A 23 1.09 19.13 -18.05
C VAL A 23 1.69 20.00 -19.18
N LYS A 24 0.85 20.49 -20.09
CA LYS A 24 1.17 21.30 -21.29
C LYS A 24 1.66 22.74 -21.00
N GLY A 25 2.61 22.92 -20.07
CA GLY A 25 3.23 24.22 -19.80
C GLY A 25 4.50 24.44 -20.63
N VAL A 26 4.47 25.39 -21.57
CA VAL A 26 5.63 25.73 -22.44
C VAL A 26 6.77 26.38 -21.66
N ARG A 27 6.46 27.21 -20.66
CA ARG A 27 7.43 27.85 -19.75
C ARG A 27 7.26 27.31 -18.34
N GLU A 28 8.36 27.22 -17.60
CA GLU A 28 8.40 26.69 -16.22
C GLU A 28 7.41 27.41 -15.29
N ALA A 29 7.42 28.75 -15.28
CA ALA A 29 6.49 29.53 -14.46
C ALA A 29 5.00 29.29 -14.83
N THR A 30 4.69 29.12 -16.12
CA THR A 30 3.33 28.80 -16.59
C THR A 30 2.95 27.37 -16.23
N ARG A 31 3.91 26.44 -16.26
CA ARG A 31 3.72 25.05 -15.83
C ARG A 31 3.43 24.99 -14.33
N ALA A 32 4.24 25.63 -13.49
CA ALA A 32 4.05 25.68 -12.04
C ALA A 32 2.68 26.26 -11.66
N ALA A 33 2.25 27.34 -12.32
CA ALA A 33 0.91 27.92 -12.10
C ALA A 33 -0.22 26.97 -12.54
N LEU A 34 -0.04 26.25 -13.65
CA LEU A 34 -1.04 25.29 -14.15
C LEU A 34 -1.14 24.06 -13.23
N VAL A 35 -0.01 23.49 -12.84
CA VAL A 35 0.10 22.35 -11.93
C VAL A 35 -0.55 22.67 -10.58
N ASN A 36 -0.40 23.90 -10.10
CA ASN A 36 -1.02 24.39 -8.88
C ASN A 36 -2.39 25.05 -9.06
N SER A 37 -3.10 24.73 -10.14
CA SER A 37 -4.46 25.21 -10.34
C SER A 37 -5.50 24.30 -9.67
N PRO A 38 -6.64 24.84 -9.20
CA PRO A 38 -7.78 24.03 -8.74
C PRO A 38 -8.30 23.07 -9.83
N LYS A 39 -8.06 23.40 -11.11
CA LYS A 39 -8.41 22.55 -12.25
C LYS A 39 -7.63 21.24 -12.21
N VAL A 40 -6.30 21.29 -12.09
CA VAL A 40 -5.47 20.07 -12.03
C VAL A 40 -5.86 19.25 -10.80
N ALA A 41 -6.02 19.88 -9.64
CA ALA A 41 -6.46 19.20 -8.42
C ALA A 41 -7.82 18.49 -8.58
N SER A 42 -8.77 19.09 -9.30
CA SER A 42 -10.09 18.50 -9.55
C SER A 42 -10.01 17.28 -10.47
N TYR A 43 -9.18 17.34 -11.52
CA TYR A 43 -8.96 16.16 -12.39
C TYR A 43 -8.24 15.01 -11.67
N LEU A 44 -7.33 15.31 -10.74
CA LEU A 44 -6.72 14.30 -9.89
C LEU A 44 -7.76 13.69 -8.93
N LYS A 45 -8.63 14.52 -8.33
CA LYS A 45 -9.74 14.03 -7.48
C LYS A 45 -10.71 13.14 -8.27
N ALA A 46 -11.07 13.52 -9.49
CA ALA A 46 -11.91 12.70 -10.35
C ALA A 46 -11.26 11.34 -10.67
N GLY A 47 -9.97 11.32 -10.98
CA GLY A 47 -9.21 10.07 -11.17
C GLY A 47 -9.19 9.20 -9.92
N ALA A 48 -8.92 9.80 -8.76
CA ALA A 48 -8.91 9.11 -7.47
C ALA A 48 -10.29 8.51 -7.13
N ASN A 49 -11.38 9.27 -7.33
CA ASN A 49 -12.75 8.76 -7.15
C ASN A 49 -13.03 7.54 -8.02
N LEU A 50 -12.63 7.59 -9.29
CA LEU A 50 -12.83 6.46 -10.20
C LEU A 50 -12.03 5.22 -9.77
N VAL A 51 -10.81 5.40 -9.26
CA VAL A 51 -10.02 4.31 -8.67
C VAL A 51 -10.73 3.75 -7.43
N GLU A 52 -11.16 4.59 -6.50
CA GLU A 52 -11.87 4.18 -5.29
C GLU A 52 -13.15 3.39 -5.63
N GLN A 53 -13.97 3.88 -6.57
CA GLN A 53 -15.23 3.25 -6.98
C GLN A 53 -15.04 1.88 -7.64
N ASN A 54 -13.94 1.67 -8.36
CA ASN A 54 -13.73 0.46 -9.17
C ASN A 54 -12.78 -0.56 -8.53
N LEU A 55 -11.87 -0.10 -7.66
CA LEU A 55 -10.84 -0.92 -7.01
C LEU A 55 -10.97 -0.93 -5.48
N GLY A 56 -11.88 -0.15 -4.90
CA GLY A 56 -12.17 -0.24 -3.46
C GLY A 56 -12.76 -1.59 -3.09
N ALA A 57 -12.93 -1.79 -1.78
CA ALA A 57 -13.66 -2.94 -1.26
C ALA A 57 -15.11 -2.87 -1.77
N CYS A 58 -15.38 -3.51 -2.91
CA CYS A 58 -16.72 -3.95 -3.20
C CYS A 58 -17.06 -4.96 -2.11
N ASP A 59 -17.98 -4.60 -1.19
CA ASP A 59 -18.88 -5.60 -0.63
C ASP A 59 -19.28 -6.46 -1.83
N TRP A 60 -19.02 -7.77 -1.80
CA TRP A 60 -19.35 -8.66 -2.91
C TRP A 60 -20.84 -8.54 -3.18
N ALA A 61 -21.23 -7.56 -3.99
CA ALA A 61 -22.56 -7.34 -4.43
C ALA A 61 -22.85 -8.57 -5.25
N ALA A 62 -23.78 -9.38 -4.74
CA ALA A 62 -24.32 -10.55 -5.38
C ALA A 62 -24.31 -10.30 -6.88
N VAL A 63 -23.52 -11.09 -7.61
CA VAL A 63 -23.35 -11.01 -9.06
C VAL A 63 -24.73 -10.76 -9.64
N ALA A 64 -24.99 -9.52 -10.07
CA ALA A 64 -26.26 -9.19 -10.67
C ALA A 64 -26.36 -10.09 -11.89
N ASP A 65 -27.28 -11.05 -11.84
CA ASP A 65 -27.54 -12.09 -12.82
C ASP A 65 -28.03 -11.47 -14.13
N THR A 66 -27.13 -10.76 -14.79
CA THR A 66 -27.37 -10.07 -16.05
C THR A 66 -26.79 -10.86 -17.22
N GLY A 67 -26.26 -12.07 -16.97
CA GLY A 67 -25.75 -13.01 -17.97
C GLY A 67 -24.58 -12.49 -18.83
N LYS A 68 -24.13 -11.25 -18.61
CA LYS A 68 -23.05 -10.61 -19.35
C LYS A 68 -21.82 -10.57 -18.47
N LYS A 69 -20.82 -11.40 -18.79
CA LYS A 69 -19.47 -11.25 -18.23
C LYS A 69 -19.01 -9.82 -18.49
N GLN A 70 -18.84 -9.03 -17.43
CA GLN A 70 -18.18 -7.74 -17.55
C GLN A 70 -16.74 -8.01 -18.00
N TYR A 71 -16.41 -7.62 -19.23
CA TYR A 71 -15.05 -7.69 -19.73
C TYR A 71 -14.19 -6.69 -18.96
N TRP A 72 -13.33 -7.21 -18.09
CA TRP A 72 -12.37 -6.41 -17.32
C TRP A 72 -11.07 -6.26 -18.14
N SER A 73 -10.69 -5.03 -18.46
CA SER A 73 -9.29 -4.72 -18.78
C SER A 73 -8.85 -3.69 -17.74
N GLY A 74 -7.82 -3.98 -16.96
CA GLY A 74 -7.66 -3.45 -15.59
C GLY A 74 -7.74 -1.95 -15.31
N LEU A 75 -7.73 -1.07 -16.32
CA LEU A 75 -7.93 0.37 -16.17
C LEU A 75 -9.01 0.96 -17.11
N ARG A 76 -9.91 0.15 -17.67
CA ARG A 76 -10.95 0.62 -18.62
C ARG A 76 -11.91 1.64 -18.04
N PHE A 77 -11.94 1.77 -16.72
CA PHE A 77 -12.75 2.77 -16.02
C PHE A 77 -12.10 4.16 -16.00
N LEU A 78 -10.77 4.27 -16.19
CA LEU A 78 -10.05 5.54 -16.30
C LEU A 78 -9.95 5.99 -17.76
N THR A 79 -11.07 6.31 -18.40
CA THR A 79 -11.05 6.92 -19.75
C THR A 79 -11.25 8.43 -19.68
N GLU A 80 -10.80 9.19 -20.70
CA GLU A 80 -11.12 10.63 -20.83
C GLU A 80 -12.62 10.90 -20.61
N ARG A 81 -13.48 10.05 -21.20
CA ARG A 81 -14.94 10.17 -21.07
C ARG A 81 -15.45 9.92 -19.65
N ALA A 82 -14.87 8.95 -18.95
CA ALA A 82 -15.24 8.67 -17.56
C ALA A 82 -14.81 9.82 -16.65
N LEU A 83 -13.60 10.34 -16.85
CA LEU A 83 -13.06 11.51 -16.14
C LEU A 83 -13.92 12.75 -16.37
N SER A 84 -14.28 13.06 -17.61
CA SER A 84 -15.16 14.21 -17.89
C SER A 84 -16.50 14.07 -17.18
N ARG A 85 -17.09 12.87 -17.12
CA ARG A 85 -18.35 12.64 -16.38
C ARG A 85 -18.17 12.84 -14.88
N GLU A 86 -17.11 12.29 -14.30
CA GLU A 86 -16.82 12.44 -12.87
C GLU A 86 -16.55 13.91 -12.53
N MET A 87 -15.84 14.64 -13.39
CA MET A 87 -15.62 16.09 -13.27
C MET A 87 -16.92 16.91 -13.30
N GLU A 88 -17.97 16.44 -13.97
CA GLU A 88 -19.28 17.10 -13.97
C GLU A 88 -20.02 16.94 -12.63
N SER A 89 -19.72 15.88 -11.88
CA SER A 89 -20.37 15.53 -10.61
C SER A 89 -19.57 15.85 -9.35
N LEU A 90 -18.32 16.33 -9.45
CA LEU A 90 -17.49 16.63 -8.28
C LEU A 90 -18.17 17.59 -7.30
N GLU A 91 -18.19 17.26 -6.01
CA GLU A 91 -18.75 18.16 -4.99
C GLU A 91 -17.82 19.36 -4.70
N PRO A 92 -18.37 20.52 -4.30
CA PRO A 92 -17.57 21.63 -3.79
C PRO A 92 -16.66 21.14 -2.64
N PRO A 93 -15.44 21.67 -2.49
CA PRO A 93 -14.87 22.85 -3.14
C PRO A 93 -14.24 22.63 -4.54
N PHE A 94 -14.32 21.41 -5.09
CA PHE A 94 -13.70 21.10 -6.38
C PHE A 94 -14.40 21.75 -7.57
N LEU A 95 -13.66 21.97 -8.65
CA LEU A 95 -14.19 22.57 -9.87
C LEU A 95 -15.02 21.54 -10.65
N ARG A 96 -16.28 21.90 -10.92
CA ARG A 96 -17.12 21.21 -11.89
C ARG A 96 -16.86 21.74 -13.29
N GLN A 97 -16.63 20.85 -14.25
CA GLN A 97 -16.39 21.25 -15.63
C GLN A 97 -17.00 20.26 -16.61
N LYS A 98 -17.70 20.79 -17.63
CA LYS A 98 -18.33 19.99 -18.69
C LYS A 98 -17.41 19.84 -19.90
N GLY A 99 -17.44 18.65 -20.50
CA GLY A 99 -16.77 18.31 -21.76
C GLY A 99 -15.25 18.14 -21.70
N ASP A 100 -14.67 17.61 -22.78
CA ASP A 100 -13.28 17.11 -22.80
C ASP A 100 -12.22 18.17 -23.18
N GLY A 101 -12.64 19.32 -23.72
CA GLY A 101 -11.73 20.37 -24.18
C GLY A 101 -10.74 20.87 -23.10
N PRO A 102 -11.20 21.12 -21.87
CA PRO A 102 -10.34 21.57 -20.77
C PRO A 102 -9.31 20.53 -20.32
N TYR A 103 -9.65 19.24 -20.42
CA TYR A 103 -8.73 18.13 -20.18
C TYR A 103 -7.58 18.16 -21.21
N ARG A 104 -7.92 18.23 -22.49
CA ARG A 104 -6.93 18.26 -23.60
C ARG A 104 -6.10 19.53 -23.65
N ALA A 105 -6.55 20.61 -23.00
CA ALA A 105 -5.75 21.82 -22.79
C ALA A 105 -4.74 21.67 -21.65
N THR A 106 -4.87 20.65 -20.80
CA THR A 106 -4.04 20.43 -19.62
C THR A 106 -2.96 19.38 -19.87
N TRP A 107 -3.31 18.23 -20.45
CA TRP A 107 -2.37 17.15 -20.80
C TRP A 107 -2.23 16.94 -22.30
N ALA A 108 -1.06 16.46 -22.76
CA ALA A 108 -0.80 16.21 -24.17
C ALA A 108 -1.43 14.92 -24.68
N SER A 109 -1.32 13.89 -23.88
CA SER A 109 -1.95 12.60 -24.10
C SER A 109 -2.72 12.15 -22.85
N HIS A 110 -3.49 11.07 -22.99
CA HIS A 110 -4.09 10.41 -21.85
C HIS A 110 -3.05 9.70 -20.97
N ASP A 111 -1.97 9.19 -21.57
CA ASP A 111 -0.87 8.58 -20.83
C ASP A 111 -0.15 9.60 -19.94
N ASP A 112 0.00 10.86 -20.38
CA ASP A 112 0.57 11.93 -19.55
C ASP A 112 -0.27 12.18 -18.29
N TYR A 113 -1.60 12.21 -18.44
CA TYR A 113 -2.51 12.33 -17.31
C TYR A 113 -2.41 11.12 -16.39
N LEU A 114 -2.43 9.90 -16.94
CA LEU A 114 -2.34 8.68 -16.12
C LEU A 114 -1.03 8.64 -15.33
N ASN A 115 0.09 9.01 -15.93
CA ASN A 115 1.36 9.11 -15.22
C ASN A 115 1.31 10.15 -14.09
N ASP A 116 0.79 11.36 -14.34
CA ASP A 116 0.65 12.38 -13.30
C ASP A 116 -0.34 11.95 -12.19
N LEU A 117 -1.42 11.24 -12.54
CA LEU A 117 -2.38 10.68 -11.58
C LEU A 117 -1.72 9.61 -10.71
N LEU A 118 -0.98 8.68 -11.31
CA LEU A 118 -0.29 7.61 -10.59
C LEU A 118 0.77 8.18 -9.65
N THR A 119 1.63 9.09 -10.15
CA THR A 119 2.62 9.77 -9.31
C THR A 119 1.94 10.52 -8.16
N PHE A 120 0.80 11.18 -8.42
CA PHE A 120 0.03 11.82 -7.36
C PHE A 120 -0.53 10.80 -6.35
N MET A 121 -1.18 9.74 -6.78
CA MET A 121 -1.84 8.78 -5.89
C MET A 121 -0.86 7.97 -5.05
N PHE A 122 0.32 7.65 -5.59
CA PHE A 122 1.37 6.91 -4.90
C PHE A 122 2.39 7.80 -4.17
N HIS A 123 2.23 9.12 -4.23
CA HIS A 123 3.07 10.01 -3.44
C HIS A 123 2.83 9.76 -1.94
N ALA A 124 3.91 9.68 -1.14
CA ALA A 124 3.88 9.32 0.28
C ALA A 124 2.78 10.04 1.09
N ASN A 125 2.68 11.36 0.92
CA ASN A 125 1.67 12.22 1.57
C ASN A 125 0.20 11.87 1.24
N ASN A 126 -0.04 11.13 0.16
CA ASN A 126 -1.38 10.81 -0.33
C ASN A 126 -1.76 9.35 -0.06
N TYR A 127 -0.75 8.49 0.14
CA TYR A 127 -0.89 7.09 0.49
C TYR A 127 -1.20 6.90 1.97
N ASP A 128 -0.45 7.59 2.85
CA ASP A 128 -0.50 7.47 4.32
C ASP A 128 -1.87 7.83 4.96
N PRO A 129 -2.59 8.91 4.59
CA PRO A 129 -3.90 9.22 5.18
C PRO A 129 -5.01 8.22 4.84
N GLN A 130 -4.84 7.41 3.78
CA GLN A 130 -5.75 6.30 3.46
C GLN A 130 -5.41 5.05 4.29
N TYR A 131 -4.21 5.05 4.89
CA TYR A 131 -3.57 4.00 5.67
C TYR A 131 -3.60 4.30 7.18
N ASN A 132 -4.75 4.69 7.72
CA ASN A 132 -4.98 4.97 9.16
C ASN A 132 -4.62 3.80 10.12
N ALA A 133 -4.08 2.69 9.62
CA ALA A 133 -3.57 1.57 10.40
C ALA A 133 -2.46 1.99 11.37
N GLU A 134 -1.67 3.03 11.06
CA GLU A 134 -0.55 3.45 11.93
C GLU A 134 -0.97 3.87 13.34
N VAL A 135 -2.12 4.53 13.49
CA VAL A 135 -2.58 5.07 14.79
C VAL A 135 -3.07 3.97 15.72
N GLU A 136 -3.85 3.02 15.20
CA GLU A 136 -4.36 1.89 16.01
C GLU A 136 -3.26 0.85 16.28
N THR A 137 -2.43 0.54 15.27
CA THR A 137 -1.36 -0.45 15.39
C THR A 137 -0.29 -0.04 16.40
N ARG A 138 0.06 1.25 16.44
CA ARG A 138 1.03 1.77 17.40
C ARG A 138 0.56 1.62 18.85
N GLY A 139 -0.74 1.81 19.10
CA GLY A 139 -1.33 1.61 20.42
C GLY A 139 -1.13 0.18 20.93
N TRP A 140 -1.43 -0.84 20.10
CA TRP A 140 -1.30 -2.23 20.52
C TRP A 140 0.15 -2.65 20.76
N LEU A 141 1.06 -2.23 19.87
CA LEU A 141 2.47 -2.59 19.98
C LEU A 141 3.14 -2.04 21.25
N ASP A 142 2.71 -0.87 21.73
CA ASP A 142 3.26 -0.23 22.93
C ASP A 142 2.51 -0.63 24.21
N ASP A 143 1.18 -0.77 24.19
CA ASP A 143 0.35 -0.88 25.40
C ASP A 143 0.02 -2.33 25.83
N GLU A 144 0.06 -3.32 24.92
CA GLU A 144 -0.32 -4.69 25.27
C GLU A 144 0.73 -5.44 26.08
N GLU A 145 0.31 -6.14 27.13
CA GLU A 145 1.23 -6.91 27.99
C GLU A 145 1.97 -8.02 27.22
N SER A 146 1.25 -8.79 26.41
CA SER A 146 1.82 -9.83 25.54
C SER A 146 2.26 -9.22 24.21
N PHE A 147 3.56 -9.34 23.89
CA PHE A 147 4.06 -8.87 22.60
C PHE A 147 3.55 -9.72 21.42
N VAL A 148 3.26 -11.00 21.68
CA VAL A 148 2.69 -11.91 20.68
C VAL A 148 1.29 -11.45 20.29
N ASP A 149 0.43 -11.21 21.28
CA ASP A 149 -0.96 -10.77 21.06
C ASP A 149 -0.99 -9.42 20.33
N ALA A 150 -0.06 -8.52 20.66
CA ALA A 150 0.12 -7.25 19.97
C ALA A 150 0.44 -7.45 18.49
N ILE A 151 1.35 -8.38 18.16
CA ILE A 151 1.73 -8.72 16.78
C ILE A 151 0.55 -9.36 16.05
N ASP A 152 -0.17 -10.28 16.68
CA ASP A 152 -1.33 -10.95 16.08
C ASP A 152 -2.38 -9.92 15.66
N ARG A 153 -2.73 -8.98 16.55
CA ARG A 153 -3.71 -7.93 16.28
C ARG A 153 -3.24 -6.93 15.22
N ALA A 154 -2.00 -6.45 15.36
CA ALA A 154 -1.39 -5.51 14.42
C ALA A 154 -1.40 -6.06 12.99
N THR A 155 -0.88 -7.27 12.81
CA THR A 155 -0.77 -7.89 11.48
C THR A 155 -2.13 -8.27 10.88
N PHE A 156 -3.08 -8.70 11.71
CA PHE A 156 -4.44 -8.95 11.26
C PHE A 156 -5.12 -7.68 10.76
N ALA A 157 -5.08 -6.59 11.53
CA ALA A 157 -5.66 -5.31 11.14
C ALA A 157 -4.98 -4.74 9.88
N GLU A 158 -3.66 -4.82 9.82
CA GLU A 158 -2.85 -4.38 8.68
C GLU A 158 -3.24 -5.13 7.40
N LEU A 159 -3.31 -6.47 7.46
CA LEU A 159 -3.72 -7.28 6.31
C LEU A 159 -5.13 -6.92 5.84
N GLN A 160 -6.07 -6.73 6.78
CA GLN A 160 -7.42 -6.30 6.44
C GLN A 160 -7.46 -4.90 5.81
N ALA A 161 -6.65 -3.97 6.32
CA ALA A 161 -6.53 -2.62 5.78
C ALA A 161 -6.01 -2.67 4.33
N ILE A 162 -4.86 -3.32 4.10
CA ILE A 162 -4.27 -3.51 2.77
C ILE A 162 -5.29 -4.12 1.79
N CYS A 163 -5.98 -5.18 2.21
CA CYS A 163 -6.97 -5.84 1.36
C CYS A 163 -8.18 -4.94 1.03
N ARG A 164 -8.48 -3.90 1.81
CA ARG A 164 -9.54 -2.94 1.49
C ARG A 164 -9.07 -1.78 0.63
N MET A 165 -7.75 -1.53 0.54
CA MET A 165 -7.20 -0.39 -0.16
C MET A 165 -7.36 -0.48 -1.69
N PRO A 166 -8.01 0.52 -2.33
CA PRO A 166 -8.00 0.65 -3.77
C PRO A 166 -6.58 0.80 -4.35
N LEU A 167 -5.72 1.54 -3.64
CA LEU A 167 -4.34 1.80 -4.07
C LEU A 167 -3.49 0.53 -4.14
N PHE A 168 -3.66 -0.40 -3.20
CA PHE A 168 -2.94 -1.67 -3.24
C PHE A 168 -3.34 -2.49 -4.48
N ARG A 169 -4.65 -2.57 -4.80
CA ARG A 169 -5.10 -3.24 -6.04
C ARG A 169 -4.60 -2.53 -7.29
N LEU A 170 -4.59 -1.20 -7.29
CA LEU A 170 -4.01 -0.42 -8.40
C LEU A 170 -2.53 -0.74 -8.56
N GLN A 171 -1.76 -0.77 -7.47
CA GLN A 171 -0.34 -1.12 -7.47
C GLN A 171 -0.11 -2.51 -8.10
N LEU A 172 -0.92 -3.51 -7.76
CA LEU A 172 -0.82 -4.85 -8.37
C LEU A 172 -1.01 -4.82 -9.90
N ILE A 173 -1.98 -4.04 -10.40
CA ILE A 173 -2.21 -3.86 -11.85
C ILE A 173 -1.02 -3.15 -12.50
N MET A 174 -0.49 -2.12 -11.83
CA MET A 174 0.62 -1.34 -12.35
C MET A 174 1.92 -2.15 -12.40
N VAL A 175 2.25 -2.90 -11.34
CA VAL A 175 3.41 -3.82 -11.31
C VAL A 175 3.32 -4.83 -12.46
N ALA A 176 2.14 -5.41 -12.69
CA ALA A 176 1.92 -6.36 -13.79
C ALA A 176 2.08 -5.76 -15.20
N THR A 177 2.11 -4.43 -15.32
CA THR A 177 2.22 -3.70 -16.60
C THR A 177 3.41 -2.75 -16.65
N ALA A 178 4.30 -2.78 -15.65
CA ALA A 178 5.37 -1.81 -15.45
C ALA A 178 6.36 -1.75 -16.63
N ASP A 179 6.67 -2.90 -17.25
CA ASP A 179 7.55 -2.99 -18.44
C ASP A 179 7.08 -2.15 -19.63
N ARG A 180 5.82 -1.68 -19.62
CA ARG A 180 5.23 -0.89 -20.71
C ARG A 180 5.28 0.61 -20.47
N ASN A 181 5.71 1.07 -19.29
CA ASN A 181 5.80 2.48 -18.96
C ASN A 181 6.88 2.75 -17.91
N ASP A 182 7.95 3.41 -18.35
CA ASP A 182 9.14 3.74 -17.56
C ASP A 182 8.83 4.52 -16.27
N GLY A 183 7.73 5.29 -16.22
CA GLY A 183 7.37 6.09 -15.04
C GLY A 183 6.75 5.30 -13.89
N ILE A 184 6.32 4.05 -14.12
CA ILE A 184 5.65 3.23 -13.11
C ILE A 184 6.65 2.76 -12.05
N HIS A 185 7.84 2.33 -12.46
CA HIS A 185 8.86 1.84 -11.53
C HIS A 185 9.27 2.91 -10.53
N ASP A 186 9.50 4.14 -11.01
CA ASP A 186 9.85 5.27 -10.15
C ASP A 186 8.70 5.64 -9.20
N ALA A 187 7.46 5.62 -9.66
CA ALA A 187 6.30 5.92 -8.80
C ALA A 187 6.16 4.89 -7.66
N ILE A 188 6.34 3.60 -7.96
CA ILE A 188 6.27 2.53 -6.96
C ILE A 188 7.48 2.58 -6.01
N ALA A 189 8.69 2.82 -6.52
CA ALA A 189 9.88 2.95 -5.67
C ALA A 189 9.72 4.10 -4.67
N ASN A 190 9.29 5.27 -5.14
CA ASN A 190 9.03 6.43 -4.28
C ASN A 190 7.95 6.16 -3.22
N GLN A 191 6.95 5.33 -3.56
CA GLN A 191 5.91 4.91 -2.62
C GLN A 191 6.51 4.10 -1.47
N TYR A 192 7.32 3.06 -1.76
CA TYR A 192 7.94 2.24 -0.71
C TYR A 192 8.90 3.05 0.17
N ASP A 193 9.72 3.92 -0.43
CA ASP A 193 10.65 4.77 0.33
C ASP A 193 9.89 5.69 1.31
N GLY A 194 8.78 6.26 0.88
CA GLY A 194 7.93 7.11 1.72
C GLY A 194 7.11 6.34 2.75
N ALA A 195 6.57 5.17 2.38
CA ALA A 195 5.68 4.39 3.22
C ALA A 195 6.42 3.63 4.33
N LEU A 196 7.66 3.17 4.11
CA LEU A 196 8.37 2.37 5.12
C LEU A 196 9.01 3.23 6.22
N GLU A 197 9.27 4.51 5.97
CA GLU A 197 9.96 5.37 6.94
C GLU A 197 9.20 5.57 8.27
N PRO A 198 7.88 5.82 8.29
CA PRO A 198 7.10 5.84 9.52
C PRO A 198 7.14 4.50 10.27
N TRP A 199 6.98 3.38 9.56
CA TRP A 199 7.01 2.04 10.14
C TRP A 199 8.35 1.70 10.78
N LYS A 200 9.47 2.08 10.16
CA LYS A 200 10.80 1.89 10.76
C LYS A 200 10.90 2.54 12.14
N LYS A 201 10.36 3.74 12.32
CA LYS A 201 10.34 4.42 13.63
C LYS A 201 9.46 3.69 14.65
N ILE A 202 8.33 3.13 14.22
CA ILE A 202 7.47 2.31 15.07
C ILE A 202 8.24 1.06 15.52
N TYR A 203 8.83 0.30 14.58
CA TYR A 203 9.61 -0.90 14.87
C TYR A 203 10.76 -0.61 15.85
N GLU A 204 11.55 0.43 15.60
CA GLU A 204 12.65 0.83 16.49
C GLU A 204 12.16 1.15 17.91
N SER A 205 11.10 1.94 18.03
CA SER A 205 10.48 2.31 19.32
C SER A 205 9.96 1.07 20.06
N THR A 206 9.20 0.22 19.37
CA THR A 206 8.59 -0.98 19.95
C THR A 206 9.66 -1.99 20.39
N PHE A 207 10.71 -2.23 19.62
CA PHE A 207 11.76 -3.17 20.04
C PHE A 207 12.51 -2.65 21.27
N ALA A 208 12.84 -1.36 21.28
CA ALA A 208 13.51 -0.74 22.42
C ALA A 208 12.66 -0.82 23.70
N SER A 209 11.36 -0.52 23.62
CA SER A 209 10.45 -0.60 24.79
C SER A 209 10.26 -2.03 25.31
N ARG A 210 10.34 -3.02 24.42
CA ARG A 210 10.20 -4.45 24.73
C ARG A 210 11.53 -5.13 25.09
N GLY A 211 12.64 -4.40 25.14
CA GLY A 211 13.96 -4.94 25.52
C GLY A 211 14.64 -5.78 24.45
N PHE A 212 14.31 -5.56 23.18
CA PHE A 212 14.92 -6.22 22.03
C PHE A 212 15.84 -5.29 21.24
N GLN A 213 16.83 -5.88 20.59
CA GLN A 213 17.64 -5.23 19.57
C GLN A 213 17.67 -6.07 18.29
N LEU A 214 18.00 -5.44 17.17
CA LEU A 214 18.28 -6.16 15.94
C LEU A 214 19.53 -7.03 16.11
N ARG A 215 19.46 -8.25 15.61
CA ARG A 215 20.59 -9.18 15.55
C ARG A 215 21.72 -8.61 14.70
N ASN A 216 22.95 -8.95 15.04
CA ASN A 216 24.14 -8.51 14.31
C ASN A 216 24.03 -8.78 12.79
N GLY A 217 24.32 -7.77 11.98
CA GLY A 217 24.25 -7.82 10.52
C GLY A 217 22.86 -7.65 9.91
N VAL A 218 21.80 -7.49 10.72
CA VAL A 218 20.46 -7.13 10.28
C VAL A 218 20.28 -5.62 10.40
N THR A 219 19.81 -4.97 9.33
CA THR A 219 19.42 -3.55 9.38
C THR A 219 17.92 -3.38 9.52
N LEU A 220 17.51 -2.22 10.05
CA LEU A 220 16.10 -1.86 10.16
C LEU A 220 15.41 -1.79 8.79
N ASP A 221 16.12 -1.30 7.76
CA ASP A 221 15.63 -1.29 6.38
C ASP A 221 15.36 -2.70 5.86
N GLN A 222 16.26 -3.66 6.11
CA GLN A 222 16.07 -5.05 5.71
C GLN A 222 14.85 -5.65 6.39
N LEU A 223 14.71 -5.45 7.70
CA LEU A 223 13.56 -5.94 8.45
C LEU A 223 12.25 -5.36 7.91
N ALA A 224 12.18 -4.03 7.73
CA ALA A 224 10.99 -3.36 7.23
C ALA A 224 10.59 -3.86 5.84
N ASN A 225 11.55 -4.02 4.93
CA ASN A 225 11.29 -4.59 3.60
C ASN A 225 10.80 -6.05 3.67
N MET A 226 11.33 -6.86 4.58
CA MET A 226 10.87 -8.24 4.76
C MET A 226 9.45 -8.33 5.31
N LEU A 227 9.14 -7.51 6.33
CA LEU A 227 7.78 -7.45 6.89
C LEU A 227 6.77 -6.97 5.83
N ALA A 228 7.12 -5.96 5.04
CA ALA A 228 6.29 -5.48 3.94
C ALA A 228 6.08 -6.57 2.87
N ALA A 229 7.15 -7.20 2.39
CA ALA A 229 7.06 -8.23 1.36
C ALA A 229 6.21 -9.44 1.80
N VAL A 230 6.32 -9.85 3.06
CA VAL A 230 5.52 -10.94 3.63
C VAL A 230 4.05 -10.54 3.72
N THR A 231 3.78 -9.36 4.28
CA THR A 231 2.41 -8.87 4.47
C THR A 231 1.70 -8.66 3.12
N GLU A 232 2.35 -8.00 2.16
CA GLU A 232 1.82 -7.79 0.81
C GLU A 232 1.67 -9.10 0.03
N GLY A 233 2.60 -10.04 0.21
CA GLY A 233 2.52 -11.37 -0.41
C GLY A 233 1.28 -12.15 0.07
N PHE A 234 1.01 -12.11 1.37
CA PHE A 234 -0.21 -12.68 1.94
C PHE A 234 -1.46 -11.91 1.52
N ALA A 235 -1.42 -10.58 1.42
CA ALA A 235 -2.52 -9.78 0.90
C ALA A 235 -2.85 -10.13 -0.56
N LEU A 236 -1.84 -10.25 -1.42
CA LEU A 236 -2.02 -10.71 -2.80
C LEU A 236 -2.66 -12.10 -2.85
N HIS A 237 -2.17 -13.04 -2.04
CA HIS A 237 -2.72 -14.39 -1.98
C HIS A 237 -4.18 -14.38 -1.50
N HIS A 238 -4.49 -13.64 -0.42
CA HIS A 238 -5.85 -13.53 0.11
C HIS A 238 -6.81 -12.86 -0.88
N LEU A 239 -6.36 -11.85 -1.63
CA LEU A 239 -7.18 -11.22 -2.68
C LEU A 239 -7.42 -12.17 -3.88
N GLY A 240 -6.44 -13.03 -4.21
CA GLY A 240 -6.54 -14.00 -5.30
C GLY A 240 -7.33 -15.26 -4.94
N ASP A 241 -7.22 -15.72 -3.70
CA ASP A 241 -7.92 -16.88 -3.14
C ASP A 241 -8.35 -16.60 -1.69
N PRO A 242 -9.53 -15.99 -1.48
CA PRO A 242 -10.06 -15.73 -0.15
C PRO A 242 -10.30 -17.00 0.68
N GLY A 243 -10.41 -18.17 0.04
CA GLY A 243 -10.64 -19.47 0.68
C GLY A 243 -9.37 -20.15 1.19
N ALA A 244 -8.19 -19.57 0.96
CA ALA A 244 -6.90 -20.17 1.33
C ALA A 244 -6.60 -20.19 2.85
N GLY A 245 -7.47 -19.61 3.68
CA GLY A 245 -7.27 -19.58 5.14
C GLY A 245 -6.10 -18.70 5.59
N ILE A 246 -5.78 -17.63 4.84
CA ILE A 246 -4.69 -16.69 5.19
C ILE A 246 -5.07 -15.84 6.41
N VAL A 247 -6.28 -15.29 6.37
CA VAL A 247 -6.96 -14.64 7.49
C VAL A 247 -7.86 -15.72 8.07
N GLY A 248 -7.49 -16.33 9.19
CA GLY A 248 -8.38 -17.25 9.91
C GLY A 248 -9.63 -16.54 10.42
N GLU A 249 -10.44 -17.25 11.19
CA GLU A 249 -11.68 -16.68 11.76
C GLU A 249 -11.41 -15.59 12.81
N ASP A 250 -10.20 -15.58 13.39
CA ASP A 250 -9.77 -14.64 14.43
C ASP A 250 -8.30 -14.22 14.24
N HIS A 251 -7.88 -13.14 14.92
CA HIS A 251 -6.52 -12.61 14.91
C HIS A 251 -5.46 -13.65 15.34
N GLN A 252 -5.81 -14.62 16.18
CA GLN A 252 -4.87 -15.66 16.64
C GLN A 252 -4.57 -16.73 15.58
N ASP A 253 -5.39 -16.81 14.52
CA ASP A 253 -5.26 -17.79 13.44
C ASP A 253 -4.91 -17.11 12.11
N ASN A 254 -4.01 -16.14 12.14
CA ASN A 254 -3.59 -15.42 10.94
C ASN A 254 -2.14 -15.78 10.55
N LEU A 255 -1.96 -16.21 9.30
CA LEU A 255 -0.67 -16.70 8.81
C LEU A 255 0.38 -15.60 8.71
N VAL A 256 -0.05 -14.33 8.61
CA VAL A 256 0.87 -13.18 8.59
C VAL A 256 1.57 -13.06 9.94
N ALA A 257 0.84 -13.09 11.04
CA ALA A 257 1.41 -13.04 12.39
C ALA A 257 2.39 -14.17 12.63
N MET A 258 2.05 -15.40 12.22
CA MET A 258 2.95 -16.54 12.33
C MET A 258 4.26 -16.30 11.58
N ALA A 259 4.20 -15.78 10.35
CA ALA A 259 5.39 -15.45 9.57
C ALA A 259 6.19 -14.30 10.20
N VAL A 260 5.51 -13.25 10.66
CA VAL A 260 6.12 -12.09 11.32
C VAL A 260 6.81 -12.50 12.62
N LEU A 261 6.18 -13.32 13.47
CA LEU A 261 6.77 -13.88 14.67
C LEU A 261 8.02 -14.70 14.34
N GLY A 262 7.99 -15.52 13.29
CA GLY A 262 9.15 -16.27 12.82
C GLY A 262 10.32 -15.36 12.40
N ILE A 263 10.01 -14.26 11.71
CA ILE A 263 11.00 -13.24 11.32
C ILE A 263 11.55 -12.55 12.55
N LEU A 264 10.70 -12.01 13.42
CA LEU A 264 11.12 -11.29 14.63
C LEU A 264 11.94 -12.18 15.56
N ASN A 265 11.53 -13.43 15.79
CA ASN A 265 12.30 -14.40 16.57
C ASN A 265 13.70 -14.65 15.97
N SER A 266 13.84 -14.58 14.65
CA SER A 266 15.10 -14.79 13.96
C SER A 266 15.96 -13.51 13.91
N TYR A 267 15.33 -12.34 13.80
CA TYR A 267 15.96 -11.06 13.50
C TYR A 267 16.20 -10.20 14.74
N LEU A 268 15.52 -10.50 15.83
CA LEU A 268 15.72 -9.86 17.13
C LEU A 268 16.52 -10.74 18.07
N GLU A 269 17.16 -10.10 19.05
CA GLU A 269 17.71 -10.75 20.23
C GLU A 269 17.47 -9.87 21.47
N PRO A 270 17.36 -10.46 22.67
CA PRO A 270 17.21 -9.69 23.91
C PRO A 270 18.45 -8.82 24.19
N VAL A 271 18.23 -7.58 24.62
CA VAL A 271 19.33 -6.63 24.94
C VAL A 271 20.11 -7.07 26.18
N ASN A 272 19.46 -7.75 27.12
CA ASN A 272 20.08 -8.22 28.36
C ASN A 272 20.95 -9.47 28.17
N GLU A 273 20.69 -10.28 27.14
CA GLU A 273 21.42 -11.51 26.84
C GLU A 273 21.71 -11.60 25.33
N PRO A 274 22.51 -10.66 24.77
CA PRO A 274 22.78 -10.63 23.35
C PRO A 274 23.67 -11.81 22.96
N SER A 275 23.25 -12.57 21.95
CA SER A 275 24.08 -13.64 21.40
C SER A 275 25.26 -13.09 20.60
N GLY A 276 25.11 -11.90 19.99
CA GLY A 276 26.10 -11.28 19.10
C GLY A 276 26.29 -12.01 17.76
N LEU A 277 25.62 -13.15 17.57
CA LEU A 277 25.69 -13.97 16.37
C LEU A 277 24.87 -13.34 15.25
N THR A 278 25.38 -13.43 14.03
CA THR A 278 24.57 -13.16 12.84
C THR A 278 23.45 -14.19 12.69
N LEU A 279 22.41 -13.87 11.90
CA LEU A 279 21.31 -14.80 11.62
C LEU A 279 21.81 -16.16 11.10
N ARG A 280 22.79 -16.15 10.19
CA ARG A 280 23.36 -17.38 9.62
C ARG A 280 24.11 -18.21 10.64
N GLU A 281 24.84 -17.57 11.56
CA GLU A 281 25.57 -18.26 12.62
C GLU A 281 24.61 -18.85 13.65
N HIS A 282 23.59 -18.08 14.04
CA HIS A 282 22.54 -18.55 14.94
C HIS A 282 21.80 -19.76 14.35
N PHE A 283 21.37 -19.68 13.08
CA PHE A 283 20.71 -20.80 12.42
C PHE A 283 21.64 -22.01 12.30
N ARG A 284 22.92 -21.80 11.96
CA ARG A 284 23.91 -22.87 11.88
C ARG A 284 24.07 -23.58 13.23
N ASP A 285 24.25 -22.84 14.32
CA ASP A 285 24.39 -23.40 15.68
C ASP A 285 23.14 -24.20 16.08
N THR A 286 21.94 -23.62 15.90
CA THR A 286 20.68 -24.32 16.15
C THR A 286 20.53 -25.58 15.29
N SER A 287 20.88 -25.51 14.00
CA SER A 287 20.78 -26.65 13.08
C SER A 287 21.78 -27.76 13.41
N PHE A 288 22.96 -27.45 13.95
CA PHE A 288 23.91 -28.46 14.40
C PHE A 288 23.47 -29.15 15.69
N ARG A 289 22.73 -28.45 16.55
CA ARG A 289 22.13 -29.02 17.77
C ARG A 289 20.90 -29.88 17.45
N ALA A 290 20.22 -29.60 16.34
CA ALA A 290 19.15 -30.46 15.83
C ALA A 290 19.75 -31.79 15.37
N ARG A 291 19.46 -32.88 16.10
CA ARG A 291 19.84 -34.23 15.67
C ARG A 291 19.17 -34.53 14.33
N PRO A 292 19.83 -35.24 13.38
CA PRO A 292 19.17 -35.76 12.19
C PRO A 292 17.93 -36.55 12.63
N ALA A 293 16.78 -36.24 12.07
CA ALA A 293 15.54 -36.91 12.42
C ALA A 293 15.62 -38.39 12.01
N ASP A 294 15.59 -39.30 12.97
CA ASP A 294 15.37 -40.75 12.74
C ASP A 294 13.92 -41.07 12.33
N ARG A 295 13.10 -40.07 11.98
CA ARG A 295 11.70 -40.25 11.61
C ARG A 295 11.35 -39.41 10.39
N THR A 296 11.20 -40.10 9.27
CA THR A 296 10.41 -39.68 8.12
C THR A 296 9.03 -39.21 8.58
N ILE A 297 8.62 -38.05 8.07
CA ILE A 297 7.26 -37.53 8.22
C ILE A 297 6.30 -38.58 7.67
N ASP A 298 5.48 -39.18 8.54
CA ASP A 298 4.38 -40.04 8.12
C ASP A 298 3.38 -39.19 7.33
N GLN A 299 3.29 -39.47 6.03
CA GLN A 299 2.30 -38.89 5.13
C GLN A 299 0.91 -39.49 5.42
N ASN A 300 0.33 -39.22 6.58
CA ASN A 300 -1.09 -39.49 6.84
C ASN A 300 -1.82 -38.18 7.09
N GLY A 301 -2.04 -37.44 6.00
CA GLY A 301 -3.08 -36.44 5.94
C GLY A 301 -4.41 -37.11 5.60
N ASP A 302 -5.10 -37.62 6.62
CA ASP A 302 -6.54 -37.88 6.52
C ASP A 302 -7.24 -36.53 6.28
N ARG A 303 -7.90 -36.43 5.13
CA ARG A 303 -8.82 -35.32 4.81
C ARG A 303 -10.18 -35.62 5.44
N PRO A 304 -10.80 -34.70 6.20
CA PRO A 304 -12.25 -34.62 6.23
C PRO A 304 -12.81 -34.13 4.88
#